data_AF-A0AAU2Q519-F1
#
_entry.id   AF-A0AAU2Q519-F1
#
_cell.length_a   1.000
_cell.length_b   1.000
_cell.length_c   1.000
_cell.angle_alpha   90.00
_cell.angle_beta   90.00
_cell.angle_gamma   90.00
#
_symmetry.space_group_name_H-M   'P 1'
#
loop_
_entity.id
_entity.type
_entity.pdbx_description
1 polymer ?
#
loop_
_entity_poly.entity_id
_entity_poly.type
_entity_poly.pdbx_seq_one_letter_code
_entity_poly.pdbx_strand_id
1 'polypeptide(L)'
;MSTSASVGTSAVRLLGTPADGLRIAAVGTSEIIRVAHGSSPPGGQDAAGAVHSKIDMHHHFCAPQWRDWAAHHGLIDPERLPPWTRLDTEAAIRFMDDTGITTAVLKPMLPARYRSSAQLREAINITLQSMTEVAQSHPGRFSFYVPLFLDDPDASSWAVRRGLGQLGAVGVNVTANYGGVYLGDPAYDRLFHELNERAAVVDTHPHNLPDGPHGGPGGPDGPGGPGAPGARGGPGASTVPGIPNFMCDFLLDTTRAAVNMISRRTLDRFPDISVVLPHAGGFLPYIATRLQALGRFCDPRVEPAAVRDHLSRFYYDTAGPMAPATTLLEHVPADHILFGTDWPAAPADTVTDLALPALEADPAFTPEQLRGIYHDNAMRLIPQLATA
;
A
#
# COMPACT_ATOMS: atom_id res chain seq x y z
N MET A 1 -16.27 25.32 63.15
CA MET A 1 -15.04 24.48 63.24
C MET A 1 -15.18 23.45 62.12
N SER A 2 -14.81 23.75 60.86
CA SER A 2 -13.47 23.87 60.26
C SER A 2 -12.53 22.70 60.57
N THR A 3 -12.29 21.86 59.54
CA THR A 3 -11.01 21.27 59.08
C THR A 3 -11.37 20.36 57.88
N SER A 4 -11.14 20.69 56.60
CA SER A 4 -9.87 20.89 55.87
C SER A 4 -8.99 19.64 55.84
N ALA A 5 -8.89 19.00 54.67
CA ALA A 5 -7.74 18.19 54.27
C ALA A 5 -7.40 18.52 52.81
N SER A 6 -6.20 19.05 52.64
CA SER A 6 -5.61 19.61 51.42
C SER A 6 -5.06 18.54 50.49
N VAL A 7 -5.26 18.71 49.18
CA VAL A 7 -4.47 18.04 48.13
C VAL A 7 -3.29 18.96 47.78
N GLY A 8 -2.07 18.48 47.99
CA GLY A 8 -0.84 19.18 47.67
C GLY A 8 -0.50 19.10 46.18
N THR A 9 -0.35 20.25 45.55
CA THR A 9 0.22 20.44 44.21
C THR A 9 1.75 20.47 44.32
N SER A 10 2.45 19.61 43.57
CA SER A 10 3.87 19.80 43.27
C SER A 10 4.01 20.47 41.91
N ALA A 11 4.59 21.66 41.92
CA ALA A 11 4.80 22.51 40.76
C ALA A 11 6.05 22.08 39.96
N VAL A 12 5.93 21.99 38.63
CA VAL A 12 7.08 21.99 37.72
C VAL A 12 7.38 23.44 37.34
N ARG A 13 8.59 23.91 37.66
CA ARG A 13 9.06 25.28 37.43
C ARG A 13 9.70 25.34 36.03
N LEU A 14 9.03 25.96 35.06
CA LEU A 14 9.65 26.34 33.78
C LEU A 14 10.38 27.67 33.97
N LEU A 15 11.68 27.69 33.67
CA LEU A 15 12.51 28.90 33.60
C LEU A 15 12.54 29.36 32.14
N GLY A 16 11.96 30.54 31.85
CA GLY A 16 12.03 31.21 30.55
C GLY A 16 10.95 32.27 30.40
N THR A 17 11.33 33.53 30.21
CA THR A 17 10.54 34.77 30.36
C THR A 17 9.45 35.01 29.30
N PRO A 18 8.38 35.79 29.62
CA PRO A 18 7.25 36.03 28.72
C PRO A 18 7.41 37.33 27.91
N ALA A 19 7.04 37.29 26.63
CA ALA A 19 6.46 38.44 25.95
C ALA A 19 5.47 37.91 24.89
N ASP A 20 4.25 38.42 24.97
CA ASP A 20 3.15 38.29 24.02
C ASP A 20 2.28 37.01 24.08
N GLY A 21 1.45 36.96 25.13
CA GLY A 21 0.00 36.73 25.01
C GLY A 21 -0.52 35.46 24.34
N LEU A 22 -0.25 34.27 24.90
CA LEU A 22 -1.02 33.07 24.58
C LEU A 22 -2.35 33.08 25.35
N ARG A 23 -3.47 33.39 24.68
CA ARG A 23 -4.82 33.10 25.20
C ARG A 23 -5.14 31.63 24.93
N ILE A 24 -5.06 30.80 25.96
CA ILE A 24 -5.60 29.43 25.92
C ILE A 24 -7.12 29.53 26.17
N ALA A 25 -7.91 29.43 25.10
CA ALA A 25 -9.33 29.13 25.22
C ALA A 25 -9.49 27.61 25.28
N ALA A 26 -9.94 27.09 26.42
CA ALA A 26 -10.46 25.74 26.49
C ALA A 26 -11.77 25.69 25.70
N VAL A 27 -11.81 24.88 24.63
CA VAL A 27 -13.05 24.57 23.93
C VAL A 27 -13.21 23.05 23.95
N GLY A 28 -14.23 22.61 24.68
CA GLY A 28 -14.65 21.22 24.71
C GLY A 28 -15.30 20.80 23.39
N THR A 29 -15.20 19.50 23.12
CA THR A 29 -16.04 18.67 22.25
C THR A 29 -16.73 19.32 21.06
N SER A 30 -16.30 18.87 19.87
CA SER A 30 -17.11 18.71 18.65
C SER A 30 -17.41 19.97 17.82
N GLU A 31 -16.41 20.50 17.11
CA GLU A 31 -16.66 21.18 15.82
C GLU A 31 -15.53 20.89 14.83
N ILE A 32 -15.89 20.38 13.66
CA ILE A 32 -15.03 20.27 12.48
C ILE A 32 -14.73 21.69 12.02
N ILE A 33 -13.45 22.07 11.99
CA ILE A 33 -13.01 23.36 11.43
C ILE A 33 -13.27 23.32 9.93
N ARG A 34 -14.36 23.96 9.50
CA ARG A 34 -14.55 24.34 8.09
C ARG A 34 -13.71 25.58 7.82
N VAL A 35 -12.64 25.42 7.04
CA VAL A 35 -11.90 26.55 6.49
C VAL A 35 -12.75 27.21 5.41
N ALA A 36 -13.26 28.41 5.68
CA ALA A 36 -13.97 29.21 4.69
C ALA A 36 -12.99 29.72 3.62
N HIS A 37 -13.27 29.44 2.34
CA HIS A 37 -12.54 30.03 1.23
C HIS A 37 -13.00 31.48 0.98
N GLY A 38 -12.05 32.41 1.05
CA GLY A 38 -12.23 33.77 0.56
C GLY A 38 -12.33 33.78 -0.97
N SER A 39 -13.33 34.50 -1.48
CA SER A 39 -13.55 34.72 -2.90
C SER A 39 -12.35 35.42 -3.56
N SER A 40 -11.79 34.82 -4.61
CA SER A 40 -10.78 35.43 -5.49
C SER A 40 -11.45 36.25 -6.63
N PRO A 41 -10.82 37.33 -7.12
CA PRO A 41 -11.37 38.18 -8.17
C PRO A 41 -11.19 37.57 -9.58
N PRO A 42 -11.96 38.02 -10.59
CA PRO A 42 -11.92 37.42 -11.92
C PRO A 42 -10.83 38.08 -12.78
N GLY A 43 -9.96 37.28 -13.40
CA GLY A 43 -9.10 37.75 -14.48
C GLY A 43 -7.91 36.85 -14.78
N GLY A 44 -7.98 36.13 -15.91
CA GLY A 44 -6.85 35.36 -16.46
C GLY A 44 -7.31 34.04 -17.10
N GLN A 45 -8.04 34.11 -18.21
CA GLN A 45 -8.16 32.97 -19.11
C GLN A 45 -6.78 32.73 -19.72
N ASP A 46 -6.13 31.61 -19.37
CA ASP A 46 -5.22 30.81 -20.20
C ASP A 46 -4.48 29.78 -19.32
N ALA A 47 -5.17 28.70 -18.93
CA ALA A 47 -4.58 27.42 -18.47
C ALA A 47 -5.59 26.25 -18.35
N ALA A 48 -6.82 26.39 -18.85
CA ALA A 48 -7.80 25.30 -18.85
C ALA A 48 -7.57 24.41 -20.08
N GLY A 49 -6.70 23.40 -19.99
CA GLY A 49 -6.47 22.54 -21.17
C GLY A 49 -5.52 21.36 -21.09
N ALA A 50 -4.87 21.06 -19.97
CA ALA A 50 -4.14 19.79 -19.82
C ALA A 50 -4.87 18.91 -18.81
N VAL A 51 -5.76 18.03 -19.29
CA VAL A 51 -6.19 16.88 -18.47
C VAL A 51 -4.93 16.06 -18.23
N HIS A 52 -4.33 16.18 -17.04
CA HIS A 52 -3.18 15.37 -16.66
C HIS A 52 -3.63 13.92 -16.57
N SER A 53 -3.35 13.15 -17.61
CA SER A 53 -3.49 11.69 -17.65
C SER A 53 -2.81 11.09 -16.43
N LYS A 54 -3.56 10.37 -15.56
CA LYS A 54 -2.97 9.65 -14.42
C LYS A 54 -2.95 8.14 -14.67
N ILE A 55 -1.87 7.48 -14.27
CA ILE A 55 -1.75 6.02 -14.20
C ILE A 55 -1.82 5.62 -12.74
N ASP A 56 -2.88 4.91 -12.35
CA ASP A 56 -3.06 4.40 -11.00
C ASP A 56 -2.37 3.04 -10.85
N MET A 57 -1.26 3.01 -10.13
CA MET A 57 -0.45 1.81 -9.89
C MET A 57 -0.96 0.95 -8.72
N HIS A 58 -1.99 1.42 -7.99
CA HIS A 58 -2.52 0.77 -6.80
C HIS A 58 -4.05 0.73 -6.84
N HIS A 59 -4.59 -0.12 -7.71
CA HIS A 59 -6.03 -0.28 -7.93
C HIS A 59 -6.48 -1.70 -7.61
N HIS A 60 -7.12 -1.91 -6.46
CA HIS A 60 -7.50 -3.24 -6.00
C HIS A 60 -8.58 -3.89 -6.87
N PHE A 61 -8.37 -5.17 -7.15
CA PHE A 61 -9.27 -5.97 -7.97
C PHE A 61 -9.54 -7.33 -7.34
N CYS A 62 -10.79 -7.59 -6.97
CA CYS A 62 -11.26 -8.90 -6.53
C CYS A 62 -12.16 -9.49 -7.63
N ALA A 63 -11.66 -10.51 -8.33
CA ALA A 63 -12.38 -11.08 -9.47
C ALA A 63 -13.75 -11.67 -9.03
N PRO A 64 -14.88 -11.28 -9.64
CA PRO A 64 -16.19 -11.84 -9.34
C PRO A 64 -16.20 -13.37 -9.47
N GLN A 65 -15.61 -13.88 -10.54
CA GLN A 65 -15.51 -15.31 -10.82
C GLN A 65 -14.69 -16.06 -9.75
N TRP A 66 -13.63 -15.44 -9.24
CA TRP A 66 -12.86 -16.01 -8.13
C TRP A 66 -13.67 -16.02 -6.85
N ARG A 67 -14.40 -14.94 -6.56
CA ARG A 67 -15.20 -14.82 -5.33
C ARG A 67 -16.32 -15.87 -5.29
N ASP A 68 -17.03 -16.06 -6.40
CA ASP A 68 -18.06 -17.10 -6.52
C ASP A 68 -17.46 -18.50 -6.39
N TRP A 69 -16.34 -18.75 -7.08
CA TRP A 69 -15.62 -20.02 -6.99
C TRP A 69 -15.12 -20.30 -5.57
N ALA A 70 -14.53 -19.32 -4.89
CA ALA A 70 -14.00 -19.46 -3.54
C ALA A 70 -15.11 -19.71 -2.51
N ALA A 71 -16.26 -19.05 -2.68
CA ALA A 71 -17.45 -19.29 -1.87
C ALA A 71 -17.97 -20.72 -2.04
N HIS A 72 -18.13 -21.17 -3.29
CA HIS A 72 -18.55 -22.53 -3.62
C HIS A 72 -17.64 -23.61 -3.00
N HIS A 73 -16.33 -23.35 -2.95
CA HIS A 73 -15.35 -24.27 -2.35
C HIS A 73 -15.19 -24.12 -0.83
N GLY A 74 -16.00 -23.26 -0.19
CA GLY A 74 -15.95 -23.00 1.25
C GLY A 74 -14.60 -22.44 1.70
N LEU A 75 -13.94 -21.63 0.85
CA LEU A 75 -12.68 -20.97 1.17
C LEU A 75 -12.89 -19.60 1.81
N ILE A 76 -14.03 -18.98 1.53
CA ILE A 76 -14.44 -17.68 2.07
C ILE A 76 -15.91 -17.72 2.48
N ASP A 77 -16.29 -16.77 3.33
CA ASP A 77 -17.67 -16.35 3.54
C ASP A 77 -17.84 -14.98 2.87
N PRO A 78 -18.55 -14.88 1.72
CA PRO A 78 -18.69 -13.63 0.97
C PRO A 78 -19.33 -12.48 1.74
N GLU A 79 -20.10 -12.77 2.79
CA GLU A 79 -20.76 -11.76 3.62
C GLU A 79 -19.83 -11.21 4.72
N ARG A 80 -18.69 -11.88 4.97
CA ARG A 80 -17.65 -11.41 5.89
C ARG A 80 -16.54 -10.63 5.20
N LEU A 81 -16.50 -10.65 3.87
CA LEU A 81 -15.54 -9.84 3.13
C LEU A 81 -15.94 -8.35 3.18
N PRO A 82 -14.97 -7.44 3.16
CA PRO A 82 -15.27 -6.01 3.05
C PRO A 82 -16.15 -5.71 1.83
N PRO A 83 -17.13 -4.80 1.92
CA PRO A 83 -18.04 -4.49 0.81
C PRO A 83 -17.34 -4.06 -0.48
N TRP A 84 -16.18 -3.41 -0.38
CA TRP A 84 -15.37 -2.99 -1.53
C TRP A 84 -14.76 -4.17 -2.31
N THR A 85 -14.79 -5.40 -1.77
CA THR A 85 -14.36 -6.61 -2.51
C THR A 85 -15.35 -7.05 -3.59
N ARG A 86 -16.52 -6.40 -3.69
CA ARG A 86 -17.46 -6.59 -4.79
C ARG A 86 -17.01 -5.71 -5.95
N LEU A 87 -16.42 -6.32 -6.98
CA LEU A 87 -16.05 -5.59 -8.19
C LEU A 87 -17.31 -5.03 -8.87
N ASP A 88 -17.22 -3.75 -9.22
CA ASP A 88 -18.09 -3.08 -10.17
C ASP A 88 -17.19 -2.33 -11.16
N THR A 89 -17.01 -2.92 -12.35
CA THR A 89 -16.17 -2.35 -13.40
C THR A 89 -16.70 -1.01 -13.89
N GLU A 90 -18.02 -0.80 -13.90
CA GLU A 90 -18.62 0.48 -14.28
C GLU A 90 -18.33 1.55 -13.21
N ALA A 91 -18.40 1.18 -11.93
CA ALA A 91 -17.98 2.07 -10.84
C ALA A 91 -16.49 2.39 -10.90
N ALA A 92 -15.64 1.42 -11.27
CA ALA A 92 -14.20 1.66 -11.46
C ALA A 92 -13.95 2.67 -12.58
N ILE A 93 -14.59 2.49 -13.74
CA ILE A 93 -14.47 3.42 -14.87
C ILE A 93 -14.97 4.82 -14.50
N ARG A 94 -16.13 4.91 -13.84
CA ARG A 94 -16.66 6.21 -13.38
C ARG A 94 -15.69 6.89 -12.42
N PHE A 95 -15.17 6.17 -11.44
CA PHE A 95 -14.17 6.69 -10.51
C PHE A 95 -12.91 7.18 -11.23
N MET A 96 -12.43 6.40 -12.20
CA MET A 96 -11.28 6.78 -13.02
C MET A 96 -11.55 8.06 -13.82
N ASP A 97 -12.71 8.16 -14.46
CA ASP A 97 -13.11 9.34 -15.23
C ASP A 97 -13.22 10.59 -14.32
N ASP A 98 -13.83 10.43 -13.13
CA ASP A 98 -14.01 11.51 -12.14
C ASP A 98 -12.67 12.02 -11.56
N THR A 99 -11.62 11.20 -11.58
CA THR A 99 -10.29 11.51 -11.00
C THR A 99 -9.21 11.78 -12.06
N GLY A 100 -9.55 11.67 -13.35
CA GLY A 100 -8.62 11.83 -14.47
C GLY A 100 -7.61 10.68 -14.60
N ILE A 101 -7.94 9.49 -14.09
CA ILE A 101 -7.15 8.26 -14.28
C ILE A 101 -7.47 7.68 -15.66
N THR A 102 -6.45 7.63 -16.51
CA THR A 102 -6.58 7.06 -17.85
C THR A 102 -6.39 5.55 -17.81
N THR A 103 -5.41 5.08 -17.04
CA THR A 103 -5.08 3.65 -16.90
C THR A 103 -4.99 3.28 -15.42
N ALA A 104 -5.63 2.18 -15.03
CA ALA A 104 -5.47 1.57 -13.72
C ALA A 104 -4.78 0.21 -13.84
N VAL A 105 -3.76 -0.03 -13.03
CA VAL A 105 -3.09 -1.33 -12.93
C VAL A 105 -3.73 -2.15 -11.82
N LEU A 106 -4.49 -3.16 -12.24
CA LEU A 106 -5.27 -4.02 -11.36
C LEU A 106 -4.34 -4.85 -10.45
N LYS A 107 -4.51 -4.65 -9.16
CA LYS A 107 -3.82 -5.33 -8.07
C LYS A 107 -4.71 -6.46 -7.54
N PRO A 108 -4.41 -7.72 -7.88
CA PRO A 108 -5.29 -8.85 -7.58
C PRO A 108 -5.41 -9.10 -6.09
N MET A 109 -6.64 -9.31 -5.62
CA MET A 109 -6.98 -9.56 -4.23
C MET A 109 -7.65 -10.93 -4.09
N LEU A 110 -6.96 -11.88 -3.46
CA LEU A 110 -7.43 -13.24 -3.26
C LEU A 110 -7.36 -13.63 -1.76
N PRO A 111 -8.23 -13.10 -0.89
CA PRO A 111 -8.17 -13.25 0.57
C PRO A 111 -8.63 -14.63 1.07
N ALA A 112 -8.06 -15.71 0.55
CA ALA A 112 -8.31 -17.09 0.97
C ALA A 112 -7.01 -17.81 1.31
N ARG A 113 -7.11 -18.87 2.13
CA ARG A 113 -6.06 -19.89 2.26
C ARG A 113 -6.42 -21.09 1.40
N TYR A 114 -5.45 -21.60 0.67
CA TYR A 114 -5.64 -22.72 -0.24
C TYR A 114 -5.17 -24.02 0.38
N ARG A 115 -5.87 -25.11 0.07
CA ARG A 115 -5.62 -26.44 0.64
C ARG A 115 -4.57 -27.23 -0.15
N SER A 116 -4.24 -26.79 -1.37
CA SER A 116 -3.25 -27.42 -2.24
C SER A 116 -2.77 -26.47 -3.33
N SER A 117 -1.61 -26.77 -3.92
CA SER A 117 -1.07 -26.05 -5.08
C SER A 117 -2.00 -26.08 -6.30
N ALA A 118 -2.74 -27.18 -6.49
CA ALA A 118 -3.70 -27.30 -7.59
C ALA A 118 -4.86 -26.30 -7.40
N GLN A 119 -5.42 -26.23 -6.19
CA GLN A 119 -6.48 -25.29 -5.85
C GLN A 119 -6.00 -23.83 -5.95
N LEU A 120 -4.78 -23.54 -5.51
CA LEU A 120 -4.18 -22.21 -5.65
C LEU A 120 -3.98 -21.82 -7.12
N ARG A 121 -3.45 -22.72 -7.96
CA ARG A 121 -3.26 -22.46 -9.40
C ARG A 121 -4.60 -22.21 -10.11
N GLU A 122 -5.64 -22.93 -9.73
CA GLU A 122 -6.99 -22.69 -10.25
C GLU A 122 -7.50 -21.29 -9.88
N ALA A 123 -7.36 -20.89 -8.61
CA ALA A 123 -7.73 -19.56 -8.14
C ALA A 123 -6.97 -18.43 -8.86
N ILE A 124 -5.65 -18.61 -9.04
CA ILE A 124 -4.81 -17.70 -9.82
C ILE A 124 -5.29 -17.62 -11.26
N ASN A 125 -5.59 -18.77 -11.90
CA ASN A 125 -6.02 -18.80 -13.29
C ASN A 125 -7.34 -18.05 -13.50
N ILE A 126 -8.33 -18.27 -12.61
CA ILE A 126 -9.62 -17.58 -12.66
C ILE A 126 -9.43 -16.07 -12.53
N THR A 127 -8.56 -15.65 -11.61
CA THR A 127 -8.30 -14.22 -11.38
C THR A 127 -7.59 -13.57 -12.57
N LEU A 128 -6.56 -14.24 -13.12
CA LEU A 128 -5.85 -13.76 -14.32
C LEU A 128 -6.77 -13.68 -15.54
N GLN A 129 -7.66 -14.66 -15.75
CA GLN A 129 -8.65 -14.63 -16.82
C GLN A 129 -9.59 -13.43 -16.66
N SER A 130 -10.13 -13.22 -15.46
CA SER A 130 -11.01 -12.08 -15.16
C SER A 130 -10.34 -10.73 -15.44
N MET A 131 -9.10 -10.52 -14.97
CA MET A 131 -8.36 -9.28 -15.25
C MET A 131 -8.02 -9.11 -16.73
N THR A 132 -7.69 -10.20 -17.42
CA THR A 132 -7.43 -10.18 -18.87
C THR A 132 -8.68 -9.77 -19.64
N GLU A 133 -9.85 -10.33 -19.29
CA GLU A 133 -11.14 -9.98 -19.89
C GLU A 133 -11.49 -8.51 -19.66
N VAL A 134 -11.26 -7.99 -18.44
CA VAL A 134 -11.49 -6.57 -18.11
C VAL A 134 -10.59 -5.66 -18.95
N ALA A 135 -9.28 -5.97 -19.04
CA ALA A 135 -8.32 -5.22 -19.84
C ALA A 135 -8.65 -5.24 -21.34
N GLN A 136 -9.01 -6.40 -21.89
CA GLN A 136 -9.39 -6.54 -23.30
C GLN A 136 -10.70 -5.84 -23.64
N SER A 137 -11.64 -5.80 -22.70
CA SER A 137 -12.94 -5.15 -22.90
C SER A 137 -12.85 -3.61 -22.82
N HIS A 138 -11.77 -3.08 -22.23
CA HIS A 138 -11.53 -1.65 -22.10
C HIS A 138 -10.06 -1.30 -22.44
N PRO A 139 -9.65 -1.40 -23.72
CA PRO A 139 -8.27 -1.14 -24.14
C PRO A 139 -7.77 0.21 -23.64
N GLY A 140 -6.53 0.26 -23.14
CA GLY A 140 -5.92 1.45 -22.52
C GLY A 140 -6.43 1.83 -21.14
N ARG A 141 -7.57 1.29 -20.68
CA ARG A 141 -8.13 1.63 -19.36
C ARG A 141 -7.57 0.77 -18.24
N PHE A 142 -7.29 -0.50 -18.50
CA PHE A 142 -6.81 -1.41 -17.48
C PHE A 142 -5.57 -2.17 -17.93
N SER A 143 -4.61 -2.27 -17.02
CA SER A 143 -3.53 -3.27 -17.05
C SER A 143 -3.58 -4.08 -15.75
N PHE A 144 -2.70 -5.05 -15.53
CA PHE A 144 -2.77 -5.89 -14.34
C PHE A 144 -1.45 -6.52 -13.91
N TYR A 145 -1.38 -6.84 -12.62
CA TYR A 145 -0.30 -7.61 -12.02
C TYR A 145 -0.65 -9.10 -11.92
N VAL A 146 0.38 -9.95 -11.95
CA VAL A 146 0.26 -11.37 -11.63
C VAL A 146 0.23 -11.58 -10.10
N PRO A 147 -0.76 -12.27 -9.52
CA PRO A 147 -0.75 -12.56 -8.09
C PRO A 147 0.31 -13.63 -7.76
N LEU A 148 1.17 -13.35 -6.78
CA LEU A 148 2.14 -14.29 -6.24
C LEU A 148 1.82 -14.66 -4.79
N PHE A 149 2.18 -15.89 -4.44
CA PHE A 149 1.95 -16.51 -3.14
C PHE A 149 3.27 -17.06 -2.60
N LEU A 150 3.72 -16.48 -1.50
CA LEU A 150 5.01 -16.82 -0.89
C LEU A 150 5.01 -18.20 -0.22
N ASP A 151 3.85 -18.76 0.11
CA ASP A 151 3.71 -20.12 0.65
C ASP A 151 3.74 -21.23 -0.39
N ASP A 152 3.67 -20.86 -1.69
CA ASP A 152 3.84 -21.78 -2.80
C ASP A 152 4.64 -21.12 -3.94
N PRO A 153 5.98 -21.08 -3.83
CA PRO A 153 6.85 -20.51 -4.86
C PRO A 153 6.73 -21.21 -6.22
N ASP A 154 6.35 -22.49 -6.27
CA ASP A 154 6.18 -23.22 -7.53
C ASP A 154 4.86 -22.85 -8.23
N ALA A 155 3.78 -22.58 -7.48
CA ALA A 155 2.58 -21.97 -8.04
C ALA A 155 2.84 -20.54 -8.51
N SER A 156 3.62 -19.75 -7.75
CA SER A 156 4.04 -18.40 -8.14
C SER A 156 4.87 -18.40 -9.43
N SER A 157 5.87 -19.29 -9.57
CA SER A 157 6.65 -19.45 -10.80
C SER A 157 5.79 -19.89 -11.99
N TRP A 158 4.79 -20.75 -11.76
CA TRP A 158 3.80 -21.07 -12.79
C TRP A 158 2.97 -19.84 -13.20
N ALA A 159 2.54 -19.03 -12.23
CA ALA A 159 1.77 -17.80 -12.47
C ALA A 159 2.58 -16.77 -13.26
N VAL A 160 3.86 -16.57 -12.90
CA VAL A 160 4.80 -15.67 -13.60
C VAL A 160 4.88 -16.01 -15.08
N ARG A 161 5.17 -17.26 -15.43
CA ARG A 161 5.29 -17.71 -16.83
C ARG A 161 4.02 -17.48 -17.63
N ARG A 162 2.86 -17.60 -16.99
CA ARG A 162 1.56 -17.38 -17.63
C ARG A 162 1.23 -15.91 -17.76
N GLY A 163 1.23 -15.17 -16.66
CA GLY A 163 0.81 -13.78 -16.63
C GLY A 163 1.77 -12.86 -17.40
N LEU A 164 3.05 -12.83 -17.02
CA LEU A 164 4.05 -11.99 -17.69
C LEU A 164 4.39 -12.52 -19.09
N GLY A 165 4.39 -13.84 -19.28
CA GLY A 165 4.83 -14.45 -20.54
C GLY A 165 3.76 -14.60 -21.63
N GLN A 166 2.47 -14.65 -21.27
CA GLN A 166 1.39 -15.01 -22.21
C GLN A 166 0.21 -14.06 -22.18
N LEU A 167 -0.11 -13.45 -21.02
CA LEU A 167 -1.35 -12.69 -20.83
C LEU A 167 -1.15 -11.16 -20.88
N GLY A 168 0.09 -10.69 -20.96
CA GLY A 168 0.39 -9.25 -21.03
C GLY A 168 0.33 -8.53 -19.68
N ALA A 169 0.46 -9.26 -18.56
CA ALA A 169 0.62 -8.63 -17.26
C ALA A 169 1.89 -7.77 -17.23
N VAL A 170 1.85 -6.65 -16.52
CA VAL A 170 2.92 -5.64 -16.52
C VAL A 170 3.88 -5.74 -15.35
N GLY A 171 3.59 -6.64 -14.40
CA GLY A 171 4.40 -6.89 -13.22
C GLY A 171 3.75 -7.97 -12.37
N VAL A 172 4.21 -8.09 -11.14
CA VAL A 172 3.70 -9.04 -10.17
C VAL A 172 3.26 -8.31 -8.91
N ASN A 173 2.23 -8.83 -8.25
CA ASN A 173 1.81 -8.38 -6.93
C ASN A 173 2.06 -9.48 -5.90
N VAL A 174 2.67 -9.14 -4.77
CA VAL A 174 3.01 -10.08 -3.69
C VAL A 174 2.78 -9.46 -2.32
N THR A 175 2.42 -10.28 -1.33
CA THR A 175 2.33 -9.79 0.05
C THR A 175 3.72 -9.50 0.63
N ALA A 176 3.80 -8.53 1.54
CA ALA A 176 5.07 -8.10 2.15
C ALA A 176 5.73 -9.22 2.98
N ASN A 177 4.92 -10.16 3.50
CA ASN A 177 5.38 -11.36 4.18
C ASN A 177 4.38 -12.52 4.00
N TYR A 178 4.82 -13.72 4.36
CA TYR A 178 3.93 -14.84 4.68
C TYR A 178 4.41 -15.57 5.93
N GLY A 179 3.56 -15.64 6.95
CA GLY A 179 3.87 -16.36 8.20
C GLY A 179 5.13 -15.85 8.91
N GLY A 180 5.48 -14.58 8.75
CA GLY A 180 6.72 -14.01 9.33
C GLY A 180 7.96 -14.10 8.45
N VAL A 181 7.88 -14.77 7.31
CA VAL A 181 8.97 -14.79 6.33
C VAL A 181 8.76 -13.65 5.34
N TYR A 182 9.72 -12.73 5.31
CA TYR A 182 9.68 -11.49 4.52
C TYR A 182 10.40 -11.65 3.17
N LEU A 183 10.11 -10.74 2.22
CA LEU A 183 10.55 -10.83 0.82
C LEU A 183 12.07 -11.00 0.59
N GLY A 184 12.92 -10.50 1.47
CA GLY A 184 14.37 -10.63 1.34
C GLY A 184 14.93 -11.97 1.83
N ASP A 185 14.09 -12.85 2.39
CA ASP A 185 14.52 -14.15 2.90
C ASP A 185 15.05 -15.06 1.78
N PRO A 186 16.18 -15.77 2.00
CA PRO A 186 16.73 -16.72 1.03
C PRO A 186 15.76 -17.80 0.53
N ALA A 187 14.72 -18.12 1.30
CA ALA A 187 13.66 -19.04 0.88
C ALA A 187 12.98 -18.62 -0.44
N TYR A 188 13.00 -17.33 -0.79
CA TYR A 188 12.37 -16.79 -2.00
C TYR A 188 13.35 -16.53 -3.15
N ASP A 189 14.63 -16.85 -2.98
CA ASP A 189 15.67 -16.53 -3.97
C ASP A 189 15.41 -17.11 -5.35
N ARG A 190 14.87 -18.33 -5.43
CA ARG A 190 14.54 -18.95 -6.72
C ARG A 190 13.48 -18.15 -7.47
N LEU A 191 12.46 -17.68 -6.77
CA LEU A 191 11.41 -16.85 -7.35
C LEU A 191 11.97 -15.48 -7.74
N PHE A 192 12.76 -14.84 -6.87
CA PHE A 192 13.37 -13.54 -7.15
C PHE A 192 14.38 -13.59 -8.29
N HIS A 193 15.10 -14.70 -8.47
CA HIS A 193 15.96 -14.90 -9.63
C HIS A 193 15.15 -14.93 -10.93
N GLU A 194 14.04 -15.66 -10.97
CA GLU A 194 13.13 -15.67 -12.13
C GLU A 194 12.55 -14.28 -12.43
N LEU A 195 12.19 -13.52 -11.39
CA LEU A 195 11.72 -12.14 -11.55
C LEU A 195 12.82 -11.21 -12.06
N ASN A 196 14.06 -11.40 -11.59
CA ASN A 196 15.22 -10.64 -12.03
C ASN A 196 15.56 -10.87 -13.49
N GLU A 197 15.55 -12.13 -13.95
CA GLU A 197 15.77 -12.48 -15.37
C GLU A 197 14.78 -11.78 -16.32
N ARG A 198 13.65 -11.33 -15.79
CA ARG A 198 12.59 -10.63 -16.53
C ARG A 198 12.60 -9.12 -16.35
N ALA A 199 13.51 -8.59 -15.54
CA ALA A 199 13.47 -7.21 -15.06
C ALA A 199 12.08 -6.82 -14.52
N ALA A 200 11.45 -7.74 -13.77
CA ALA A 200 10.05 -7.59 -13.39
C ALA A 200 9.83 -6.45 -12.40
N VAL A 201 8.70 -5.76 -12.54
CA VAL A 201 8.15 -4.90 -11.49
C VAL A 201 7.47 -5.77 -10.44
N VAL A 202 7.93 -5.65 -9.20
CA VAL A 202 7.43 -6.34 -8.01
C VAL A 202 6.71 -5.31 -7.16
N ASP A 203 5.40 -5.25 -7.31
CA ASP A 203 4.52 -4.47 -6.45
C ASP A 203 4.25 -5.26 -5.16
N THR A 204 4.66 -4.73 -4.00
CA THR A 204 4.35 -5.36 -2.72
C THR A 204 3.05 -4.80 -2.14
N HIS A 205 2.38 -5.57 -1.30
CA HIS A 205 1.25 -5.09 -0.51
C HIS A 205 1.32 -5.59 0.93
N PRO A 206 1.05 -4.75 1.93
CA PRO A 206 1.04 -5.22 3.31
C PRO A 206 -0.05 -6.26 3.56
N HIS A 207 0.17 -7.06 4.58
CA HIS A 207 -0.84 -7.93 5.15
C HIS A 207 -0.85 -7.77 6.68
N ASN A 208 -1.60 -8.63 7.37
CA ASN A 208 -1.50 -8.74 8.82
C ASN A 208 -0.05 -9.04 9.23
N LEU A 209 0.39 -8.40 10.32
CA LEU A 209 1.68 -8.72 10.90
C LEU A 209 1.70 -10.21 11.32
N PRO A 210 2.88 -10.87 11.23
CA PRO A 210 3.16 -12.09 11.99
C PRO A 210 2.86 -11.79 13.47
N ASP A 211 2.53 -12.67 14.39
CA ASP A 211 2.15 -12.31 15.78
C ASP A 211 0.88 -11.44 15.95
N GLY A 212 0.27 -10.91 14.88
CA GLY A 212 -1.12 -10.46 14.92
C GLY A 212 -2.06 -11.64 15.23
N PRO A 213 -3.34 -11.42 15.56
CA PRO A 213 -4.30 -12.50 15.87
C PRO A 213 -4.48 -13.56 14.76
N HIS A 214 -3.84 -13.38 13.60
CA HIS A 214 -3.81 -14.31 12.47
C HIS A 214 -2.39 -14.69 11.98
N GLY A 215 -1.32 -14.27 12.68
CA GLY A 215 0.07 -14.29 12.20
C GLY A 215 1.05 -15.20 12.95
N GLY A 216 0.60 -16.12 13.80
CA GLY A 216 1.48 -17.13 14.42
C GLY A 216 1.65 -18.39 13.55
N PRO A 217 2.62 -19.29 13.86
CA PRO A 217 2.74 -20.61 13.22
C PRO A 217 1.54 -21.54 13.49
N GLY A 218 0.66 -21.15 14.42
CA GLY A 218 -0.71 -21.64 14.52
C GLY A 218 -1.66 -20.54 14.08
N GLY A 219 -2.29 -20.72 12.92
CA GLY A 219 -3.36 -19.86 12.42
C GLY A 219 -4.63 -19.94 13.30
N PRO A 220 -5.79 -19.46 12.82
CA PRO A 220 -7.00 -19.20 13.62
C PRO A 220 -7.65 -20.43 14.31
N ASP A 221 -7.04 -21.60 14.22
CA ASP A 221 -7.48 -22.85 14.87
C ASP A 221 -6.77 -23.14 16.21
N GLY A 222 -6.06 -22.18 16.81
CA GLY A 222 -5.78 -22.19 18.26
C GLY A 222 -7.08 -21.98 19.04
N PRO A 223 -7.31 -22.67 20.18
CA PRO A 223 -8.59 -23.24 20.60
C PRO A 223 -9.73 -22.21 20.58
N GLY A 224 -10.39 -22.12 19.44
CA GLY A 224 -11.38 -21.08 19.15
C GLY A 224 -12.07 -21.39 17.85
N GLY A 225 -12.61 -22.61 17.73
CA GLY A 225 -13.48 -22.98 16.61
C GLY A 225 -14.64 -21.99 16.43
N PRO A 226 -15.33 -22.04 15.28
CA PRO A 226 -16.36 -21.06 14.95
C PRO A 226 -17.53 -21.21 15.91
N GLY A 227 -17.63 -20.34 16.92
CA GLY A 227 -18.72 -20.45 17.90
C GLY A 227 -18.66 -19.65 19.19
N ALA A 228 -17.59 -18.89 19.48
CA ALA A 228 -17.59 -18.03 20.67
C ALA A 228 -18.20 -16.63 20.36
N PRO A 229 -19.29 -16.22 21.02
CA PRO A 229 -19.81 -14.86 20.88
C PRO A 229 -18.79 -13.88 21.46
N GLY A 230 -18.15 -13.08 20.60
CA GLY A 230 -17.15 -12.08 21.00
C GLY A 230 -15.82 -12.13 20.24
N ALA A 231 -15.56 -13.16 19.42
CA ALA A 231 -14.36 -13.23 18.59
C ALA A 231 -14.45 -12.31 17.37
N ARG A 232 -13.92 -11.08 17.49
CA ARG A 232 -13.72 -10.14 16.37
C ARG A 232 -12.45 -10.55 15.59
N GLY A 233 -12.51 -11.66 14.86
CA GLY A 233 -11.36 -12.20 14.11
C GLY A 233 -11.68 -12.38 12.63
N GLY A 234 -11.43 -11.34 11.84
CA GLY A 234 -11.43 -11.38 10.37
C GLY A 234 -10.20 -10.66 9.84
N PRO A 235 -9.91 -10.76 8.52
CA PRO A 235 -8.83 -9.98 7.91
C PRO A 235 -8.96 -8.50 8.30
N GLY A 236 -7.92 -7.91 8.89
CA GLY A 236 -7.95 -6.54 9.41
C GLY A 236 -8.15 -6.37 10.93
N ALA A 237 -8.31 -7.46 11.69
CA ALA A 237 -8.38 -7.41 13.16
C ALA A 237 -7.00 -7.15 13.79
N SER A 238 -6.87 -6.05 14.54
CA SER A 238 -5.63 -5.68 15.25
C SER A 238 -5.52 -6.31 16.62
N THR A 239 -4.28 -6.36 17.10
CA THR A 239 -3.96 -6.61 18.51
C THR A 239 -4.42 -5.44 19.39
N VAL A 240 -4.71 -4.27 18.80
CA VAL A 240 -5.23 -3.09 19.50
C VAL A 240 -6.76 -2.99 19.34
N PRO A 241 -7.55 -3.17 20.43
CA PRO A 241 -9.01 -3.12 20.34
C PRO A 241 -9.54 -1.82 19.73
N GLY A 242 -10.34 -1.94 18.68
CA GLY A 242 -11.00 -0.81 18.02
C GLY A 242 -10.19 -0.10 16.93
N ILE A 243 -8.92 -0.50 16.73
CA ILE A 243 -8.08 0.01 15.64
C ILE A 243 -7.94 -1.09 14.59
N PRO A 244 -8.27 -0.85 13.31
CA PRO A 244 -8.06 -1.84 12.26
C PRO A 244 -6.60 -1.89 11.79
N ASN A 245 -6.13 -3.03 11.28
CA ASN A 245 -4.72 -3.23 10.88
C ASN A 245 -4.24 -2.26 9.81
N PHE A 246 -5.11 -1.88 8.87
CA PHE A 246 -4.75 -0.94 7.82
C PHE A 246 -4.35 0.44 8.37
N MET A 247 -4.74 0.78 9.61
CA MET A 247 -4.42 2.07 10.22
C MET A 247 -2.93 2.21 10.59
N CYS A 248 -2.30 1.12 11.04
CA CYS A 248 -0.93 1.17 11.58
C CYS A 248 -0.08 -0.04 11.17
N ASP A 249 -0.65 -1.23 11.31
CA ASP A 249 0.06 -2.49 11.15
C ASP A 249 0.48 -2.73 9.70
N PHE A 250 -0.34 -2.31 8.73
CA PHE A 250 0.00 -2.42 7.31
C PHE A 250 1.22 -1.56 6.93
N LEU A 251 1.27 -0.32 7.41
CA LEU A 251 2.44 0.55 7.21
C LEU A 251 3.69 -0.05 7.86
N LEU A 252 3.55 -0.65 9.05
CA LEU A 252 4.64 -1.35 9.71
C LEU A 252 5.07 -2.61 8.94
N ASP A 253 4.15 -3.36 8.35
CA ASP A 253 4.46 -4.56 7.59
C ASP A 253 5.28 -4.25 6.33
N THR A 254 4.86 -3.23 5.56
CA THR A 254 5.65 -2.69 4.44
C THR A 254 7.04 -2.24 4.91
N THR A 255 7.11 -1.55 6.05
CA THR A 255 8.39 -1.11 6.64
C THR A 255 9.29 -2.29 6.97
N ARG A 256 8.75 -3.36 7.58
CA ARG A 256 9.50 -4.57 7.93
C ARG A 256 10.00 -5.30 6.70
N ALA A 257 9.18 -5.39 5.65
CA ALA A 257 9.60 -5.99 4.38
C ALA A 257 10.76 -5.23 3.75
N ALA A 258 10.67 -3.90 3.66
CA ALA A 258 11.76 -3.11 3.10
C ALA A 258 13.04 -3.19 3.95
N VAL A 259 12.95 -3.10 5.28
CA VAL A 259 14.11 -3.27 6.18
C VAL A 259 14.74 -4.66 6.02
N ASN A 260 13.91 -5.70 5.90
CA ASN A 260 14.37 -7.06 5.64
C ASN A 260 15.12 -7.15 4.30
N MET A 261 14.58 -6.56 3.22
CA MET A 261 15.24 -6.54 1.92
C MET A 261 16.58 -5.77 1.95
N ILE A 262 16.64 -4.65 2.67
CA ILE A 262 17.89 -3.89 2.89
C ILE A 262 18.93 -4.74 3.61
N SER A 263 18.52 -5.36 4.73
CA SER A 263 19.38 -6.24 5.54
C SER A 263 19.91 -7.42 4.75
N ARG A 264 19.08 -7.98 3.87
CA ARG A 264 19.42 -9.13 3.01
C ARG A 264 20.07 -8.73 1.68
N ARG A 265 20.31 -7.43 1.46
CA ARG A 265 20.87 -6.87 0.22
C ARG A 265 20.11 -7.36 -1.02
N THR A 266 18.80 -7.47 -0.93
CA THR A 266 17.96 -8.11 -1.96
C THR A 266 18.12 -7.44 -3.32
N LEU A 267 18.18 -6.10 -3.36
CA LEU A 267 18.38 -5.37 -4.62
C LEU A 267 19.83 -5.46 -5.14
N ASP A 268 20.82 -5.87 -4.34
CA ASP A 268 22.16 -6.18 -4.87
C ASP A 268 22.17 -7.54 -5.56
N ARG A 269 21.44 -8.49 -4.97
CA ARG A 269 21.38 -9.88 -5.40
C ARG A 269 20.51 -10.05 -6.63
N PHE A 270 19.50 -9.19 -6.75
CA PHE A 270 18.55 -9.12 -7.85
C PHE A 270 18.50 -7.66 -8.34
N PRO A 271 19.50 -7.20 -9.11
CA PRO A 271 19.64 -5.80 -9.48
C PRO A 271 18.65 -5.30 -10.53
N ASP A 272 18.03 -6.20 -11.29
CA ASP A 272 17.17 -5.87 -12.43
C ASP A 272 15.68 -5.81 -12.06
N ILE A 273 15.30 -6.28 -10.86
CA ILE A 273 13.92 -6.08 -10.38
C ILE A 273 13.71 -4.63 -9.95
N SER A 274 12.49 -4.14 -10.14
CA SER A 274 12.03 -2.89 -9.55
C SER A 274 10.96 -3.18 -8.51
N VAL A 275 11.15 -2.73 -7.27
CA VAL A 275 10.24 -3.06 -6.16
C VAL A 275 9.45 -1.81 -5.78
N VAL A 276 8.13 -1.87 -5.87
CA VAL A 276 7.21 -0.79 -5.49
C VAL A 276 6.72 -1.04 -4.07
N LEU A 277 7.04 -0.12 -3.16
CA LEU A 277 6.56 -0.11 -1.78
C LEU A 277 5.29 0.76 -1.69
N PRO A 278 4.16 0.20 -1.22
CA PRO A 278 2.91 0.94 -1.16
C PRO A 278 2.90 1.92 0.01
N HIS A 279 1.95 2.85 -0.03
CA HIS A 279 1.64 3.77 1.06
C HIS A 279 2.87 4.62 1.45
N ALA A 280 3.54 5.19 0.43
CA ALA A 280 4.81 5.91 0.56
C ALA A 280 5.94 5.12 1.25
N GLY A 281 5.89 3.78 1.22
CA GLY A 281 6.86 2.91 1.88
C GLY A 281 6.61 2.71 3.38
N GLY A 282 5.39 3.00 3.85
CA GLY A 282 5.04 2.94 5.26
C GLY A 282 5.84 3.94 6.09
N PHE A 283 6.48 3.47 7.15
CA PHE A 283 7.34 4.28 8.00
C PHE A 283 8.80 4.31 7.55
N LEU A 284 9.18 3.60 6.48
CA LEU A 284 10.58 3.45 6.08
C LEU A 284 11.29 4.79 5.85
N PRO A 285 10.75 5.76 5.07
CA PRO A 285 11.42 7.05 4.90
C PRO A 285 11.59 7.78 6.23
N TYR A 286 10.55 7.77 7.08
CA TYR A 286 10.59 8.41 8.39
C TYR A 286 11.65 7.82 9.34
N ILE A 287 11.89 6.51 9.28
CA ILE A 287 12.88 5.84 10.15
C ILE A 287 14.25 5.66 9.48
N ALA A 288 14.49 6.21 8.29
CA ALA A 288 15.73 5.99 7.53
C ALA A 288 16.99 6.37 8.32
N THR A 289 17.00 7.52 8.98
CA THR A 289 18.11 7.97 9.83
C THR A 289 18.30 7.09 11.06
N ARG A 290 17.21 6.57 11.63
CA ARG A 290 17.25 5.58 12.71
C ARG A 290 17.90 4.29 12.24
N LEU A 291 17.54 3.78 11.06
CA LEU A 291 18.11 2.56 10.49
C LEU A 291 19.60 2.75 10.18
N GLN A 292 20.00 3.90 9.65
CA GLN A 292 21.43 4.24 9.47
C GLN A 292 22.18 4.27 10.81
N ALA A 293 21.61 4.87 11.84
CA ALA A 293 22.27 5.00 13.14
C ALA A 293 22.31 3.70 13.95
N LEU A 294 21.30 2.84 13.82
CA LEU A 294 21.09 1.67 14.68
C LEU A 294 21.15 0.33 13.93
N GLY A 295 21.43 0.33 12.62
CA GLY A 295 21.51 -0.88 11.79
C GLY A 295 22.53 -1.92 12.26
N ARG A 296 23.49 -1.53 13.11
CA ARG A 296 24.42 -2.44 13.82
C ARG A 296 23.74 -3.46 14.74
N PHE A 297 22.48 -3.20 15.14
CA PHE A 297 21.70 -4.11 15.97
C PHE A 297 20.82 -5.08 15.16
N CYS A 298 20.75 -4.91 13.83
CA CYS A 298 20.10 -5.87 12.96
C CYS A 298 21.00 -7.10 12.77
N ASP A 299 20.39 -8.25 12.55
CA ASP A 299 21.07 -9.46 12.12
C ASP A 299 20.36 -10.01 10.86
N PRO A 300 21.00 -9.96 9.68
CA PRO A 300 22.34 -9.42 9.43
C PRO A 300 22.39 -7.89 9.59
N ARG A 301 23.59 -7.40 9.92
CA ARG A 301 23.87 -5.97 10.11
C ARG A 301 23.46 -5.17 8.88
N VAL A 302 22.78 -4.05 9.12
CA VAL A 302 22.43 -3.06 8.10
C VAL A 302 23.46 -1.94 8.10
N GLU A 303 24.15 -1.75 6.98
CA GLU A 303 25.12 -0.66 6.82
C GLU A 303 24.43 0.65 6.40
N PRO A 304 24.87 1.83 6.88
CA PRO A 304 24.26 3.11 6.50
C PRO A 304 24.23 3.36 4.99
N ALA A 305 25.27 2.92 4.27
CA ALA A 305 25.33 3.03 2.82
C ALA A 305 24.25 2.17 2.13
N ALA A 306 23.99 0.97 2.67
CA ALA A 306 22.94 0.08 2.17
C ALA A 306 21.55 0.71 2.30
N VAL A 307 21.30 1.41 3.40
CA VAL A 307 20.04 2.11 3.64
C VAL A 307 19.80 3.18 2.57
N ARG A 308 20.78 4.08 2.36
CA ARG A 308 20.65 5.16 1.37
C ARG A 308 20.51 4.63 -0.05
N ASP A 309 21.33 3.64 -0.41
CA ASP A 309 21.28 2.99 -1.72
C ASP A 309 19.90 2.40 -1.99
N HIS A 310 19.39 1.54 -1.10
CA HIS A 310 18.11 0.89 -1.33
C HIS A 310 16.92 1.86 -1.27
N LEU A 311 16.91 2.84 -0.37
CA LEU A 311 15.88 3.90 -0.36
C LEU A 311 15.77 4.61 -1.71
N SER A 312 16.91 4.86 -2.36
CA SER A 312 16.93 5.49 -3.68
C SER A 312 16.57 4.57 -4.84
N ARG A 313 16.55 3.25 -4.62
CA ARG A 313 16.28 2.22 -5.66
C ARG A 313 14.88 1.62 -5.60
N PHE A 314 14.22 1.68 -4.44
CA PHE A 314 12.81 1.36 -4.35
C PHE A 314 11.98 2.39 -5.11
N TYR A 315 10.81 1.95 -5.57
CA TYR A 315 9.71 2.80 -6.00
C TYR A 315 8.68 2.91 -4.88
N TYR A 316 7.88 3.97 -4.89
CA TYR A 316 6.93 4.29 -3.82
C TYR A 316 5.63 4.77 -4.44
N ASP A 317 4.49 4.25 -4.01
CA ASP A 317 3.20 4.84 -4.44
C ASP A 317 2.68 5.92 -3.48
N THR A 318 1.72 6.72 -3.96
CA THR A 318 1.02 7.74 -3.18
C THR A 318 -0.31 7.25 -2.59
N ALA A 319 -0.54 5.93 -2.52
CA ALA A 319 -1.82 5.37 -2.12
C ALA A 319 -2.16 5.73 -0.66
N GLY A 320 -3.34 6.32 -0.44
CA GLY A 320 -3.82 6.78 0.86
C GLY A 320 -3.32 8.17 1.28
N PRO A 321 -4.05 8.87 2.18
CA PRO A 321 -3.60 10.15 2.71
C PRO A 321 -2.38 9.93 3.62
N MET A 322 -1.24 10.49 3.23
CA MET A 322 0.01 10.41 3.97
C MET A 322 0.43 11.79 4.51
N ALA A 323 1.41 11.78 5.42
CA ALA A 323 2.08 13.01 5.82
C ALA A 323 2.75 13.69 4.60
N PRO A 324 3.05 15.01 4.66
CA PRO A 324 3.70 15.71 3.55
C PRO A 324 4.96 15.00 3.05
N ALA A 325 5.17 15.03 1.73
CA ALA A 325 6.19 14.27 1.02
C ALA A 325 7.62 14.73 1.31
N THR A 326 7.83 15.81 2.08
CA THR A 326 9.16 16.29 2.49
C THR A 326 10.04 15.19 3.07
N THR A 327 9.48 14.30 3.91
CA THR A 327 10.25 13.19 4.50
C THR A 327 10.59 12.12 3.46
N LEU A 328 9.72 11.90 2.49
CA LEU A 328 9.94 10.96 1.39
C LEU A 328 11.07 11.48 0.48
N LEU A 329 10.97 12.73 0.04
CA LEU A 329 11.93 13.39 -0.87
C LEU A 329 13.32 13.63 -0.25
N GLU A 330 13.48 13.56 1.06
CA GLU A 330 14.80 13.60 1.71
C GLU A 330 15.67 12.38 1.32
N HIS A 331 15.04 11.28 0.94
CA HIS A 331 15.71 10.00 0.67
C HIS A 331 15.39 9.40 -0.69
N VAL A 332 14.26 9.77 -1.28
CA VAL A 332 13.69 9.15 -2.47
C VAL A 332 13.71 10.13 -3.64
N PRO A 333 14.31 9.76 -4.78
CA PRO A 333 14.20 10.52 -6.02
C PRO A 333 12.73 10.68 -6.44
N ALA A 334 12.34 11.90 -6.84
CA ALA A 334 10.95 12.16 -7.23
C ALA A 334 10.49 11.34 -8.46
N ASP A 335 11.42 10.85 -9.28
CA ASP A 335 11.16 9.99 -10.42
C ASP A 335 10.92 8.51 -10.05
N HIS A 336 11.06 8.17 -8.76
CA HIS A 336 10.74 6.87 -8.15
C HIS A 336 9.40 6.89 -7.40
N ILE A 337 8.65 7.99 -7.44
CA ILE A 337 7.34 8.11 -6.81
C ILE A 337 6.27 7.91 -7.89
N LEU A 338 5.30 7.05 -7.62
CA LEU A 338 4.23 6.62 -8.52
C LEU A 338 2.88 7.04 -7.97
N PHE A 339 1.94 7.39 -8.83
CA PHE A 339 0.57 7.63 -8.41
C PHE A 339 -0.14 6.32 -8.09
N GLY A 340 -0.90 6.31 -6.99
CA GLY A 340 -1.73 5.20 -6.55
C GLY A 340 -2.93 5.69 -5.73
N THR A 341 -4.07 5.00 -5.82
CA THR A 341 -5.29 5.42 -5.10
C THR A 341 -5.69 4.53 -3.93
N ASP A 342 -5.28 3.26 -3.92
CA ASP A 342 -5.82 2.21 -3.03
C ASP A 342 -7.33 1.93 -3.27
N TRP A 343 -7.91 2.41 -4.36
CA TRP A 343 -9.33 2.20 -4.65
C TRP A 343 -9.61 0.71 -4.96
N PRO A 344 -10.74 0.12 -4.53
CA PRO A 344 -11.81 0.70 -3.71
C PRO A 344 -11.63 0.46 -2.20
N ALA A 345 -10.46 -0.04 -1.75
CA ALA A 345 -10.21 -0.23 -0.32
C ALA A 345 -10.15 1.11 0.42
N ALA A 346 -9.50 2.11 -0.19
CA ALA A 346 -9.79 3.52 0.06
C ALA A 346 -11.12 3.89 -0.62
N PRO A 347 -12.11 4.38 0.16
CA PRO A 347 -13.37 4.88 -0.39
C PRO A 347 -13.14 6.04 -1.38
N ALA A 348 -14.01 6.15 -2.38
CA ALA A 348 -13.87 7.15 -3.44
C ALA A 348 -13.81 8.60 -2.89
N ASP A 349 -14.64 8.92 -1.89
CA ASP A 349 -14.65 10.24 -1.22
C ASP A 349 -13.34 10.53 -0.48
N THR A 350 -12.71 9.51 0.11
CA THR A 350 -11.38 9.64 0.71
C THR A 350 -10.33 9.99 -0.34
N VAL A 351 -10.43 9.44 -1.54
CA VAL A 351 -9.50 9.77 -2.63
C VAL A 351 -9.79 11.16 -3.18
N THR A 352 -11.04 11.48 -3.55
CA THR A 352 -11.42 12.72 -4.23
C THR A 352 -11.36 13.94 -3.32
N ASP A 353 -11.75 13.80 -2.06
CA ASP A 353 -11.96 14.95 -1.17
C ASP A 353 -10.75 15.19 -0.25
N LEU A 354 -9.84 14.21 -0.13
CA LEU A 354 -8.70 14.29 0.76
C LEU A 354 -7.37 13.94 0.08
N ALA A 355 -7.18 12.71 -0.40
CA ALA A 355 -5.86 12.24 -0.83
C ALA A 355 -5.32 12.97 -2.07
N LEU A 356 -6.15 13.11 -3.12
CA LEU A 356 -5.77 13.83 -4.34
C LEU A 356 -5.52 15.32 -4.09
N PRO A 357 -6.44 16.08 -3.44
CA PRO A 357 -6.18 17.48 -3.10
C PRO A 357 -4.93 17.67 -2.23
N ALA A 358 -4.66 16.75 -1.28
CA ALA A 358 -3.47 16.83 -0.45
C ALA A 358 -2.18 16.63 -1.25
N LEU A 359 -2.16 15.68 -2.20
CA LEU A 359 -1.01 15.48 -3.09
C LEU A 359 -0.79 16.69 -4.02
N GLU A 360 -1.87 17.25 -4.60
CA GLU A 360 -1.81 18.42 -5.49
C GLU A 360 -1.32 19.68 -4.76
N ALA A 361 -1.71 19.84 -3.50
CA ALA A 361 -1.35 20.99 -2.68
C ALA A 361 -0.03 20.83 -1.91
N ASP A 362 0.65 19.68 -2.00
CA ASP A 362 1.88 19.44 -1.25
C ASP A 362 3.02 20.34 -1.77
N PRO A 363 3.52 21.28 -0.96
CA PRO A 363 4.56 22.23 -1.40
C PRO A 363 5.92 21.57 -1.61
N ALA A 364 6.10 20.29 -1.24
CA ALA A 364 7.34 19.57 -1.44
C ALA A 364 7.54 19.18 -2.92
N PHE A 365 6.49 19.12 -3.73
CA PHE A 365 6.58 18.78 -5.15
C PHE A 365 6.53 20.02 -6.06
N THR A 366 7.42 20.05 -7.04
CA THR A 366 7.31 20.95 -8.19
C THR A 366 6.21 20.46 -9.15
N PRO A 367 5.64 21.36 -10.00
CA PRO A 367 4.70 20.94 -11.04
C PRO A 367 5.26 19.86 -11.97
N GLU A 368 6.56 19.89 -12.27
CA GLU A 368 7.26 18.87 -13.06
C GLU A 368 7.24 17.51 -12.36
N GLN A 369 7.54 17.48 -11.06
CA GLN A 369 7.52 16.24 -10.26
C GLN A 369 6.12 15.67 -10.14
N LEU A 370 5.10 16.51 -9.93
CA LEU A 370 3.69 16.06 -9.90
C LEU A 370 3.27 15.41 -11.22
N ARG A 371 3.64 15.99 -12.38
CA ARG A 371 3.41 15.35 -13.69
C ARG A 371 4.11 13.99 -13.79
N GLY A 372 5.35 13.91 -13.29
CA GLY A 372 6.10 12.67 -13.21
C GLY A 372 5.37 11.60 -12.38
N ILE A 373 4.93 11.97 -11.19
CA ILE A 373 4.20 11.09 -10.26
C ILE A 373 2.91 10.57 -10.89
N TYR A 374 2.13 11.44 -11.51
CA TYR A 374 0.88 11.06 -12.14
C TYR A 374 1.06 10.10 -13.31
N HIS A 375 2.16 10.18 -14.05
CA HIS A 375 2.23 9.52 -15.35
C HIS A 375 3.63 9.07 -15.75
N ASP A 376 4.57 10.00 -15.90
CA ASP A 376 5.82 9.72 -16.62
C ASP A 376 6.70 8.71 -15.88
N ASN A 377 6.61 8.65 -14.55
CA ASN A 377 7.33 7.70 -13.74
C ASN A 377 6.83 6.27 -13.96
N ALA A 378 5.51 6.07 -14.00
CA ALA A 378 4.92 4.77 -14.30
C ALA A 378 5.27 4.32 -15.74
N MET A 379 5.23 5.24 -16.70
CA MET A 379 5.60 4.96 -18.09
C MET A 379 7.08 4.61 -18.27
N ARG A 380 7.96 5.24 -17.49
CA ARG A 380 9.41 4.93 -17.50
C ARG A 380 9.69 3.57 -16.87
N LEU A 381 8.99 3.26 -15.78
CA LEU A 381 9.12 2.00 -15.06
C LEU A 381 8.53 0.82 -15.87
N ILE A 382 7.38 1.04 -16.50
CA ILE A 382 6.62 0.04 -17.25
C ILE A 382 6.28 0.58 -18.64
N PRO A 383 7.23 0.50 -19.59
CA PRO A 383 7.00 0.95 -20.97
C PRO A 383 5.80 0.27 -21.66
N GLN A 384 5.40 -0.93 -21.21
CA GLN A 384 4.26 -1.68 -21.72
C GLN A 384 2.93 -0.95 -21.53
N LEU A 385 2.83 -0.03 -20.56
CA LEU A 385 1.64 0.80 -20.36
C LEU A 385 1.38 1.77 -21.53
N ALA A 386 2.40 2.06 -22.35
CA ALA A 386 2.24 2.86 -23.57
C ALA A 386 1.43 2.16 -24.67
N THR A 387 1.34 0.83 -24.59
CA THR A 387 0.77 -0.04 -25.63
C THR A 387 -0.48 -0.78 -25.17
N ALA A 388 -0.89 -0.58 -23.91
CA ALA A 388 -2.02 -1.25 -23.27
C ALA A 388 -3.37 -0.73 -23.74
#